data_AF-A0A957SFD7-F1
#
_entry.id   AF-A0A957SFD7-F1
#
_cell.length_a   1.000
_cell.length_b   1.000
_cell.length_c   1.000
_cell.angle_alpha   90.00
_cell.angle_beta   90.00
_cell.angle_gamma   90.00
#
_symmetry.space_group_name_H-M   'P 1'
#
loop_
_entity.id
_entity.type
_entity.pdbx_description
1 polymer ?
#
loop_
_entity_poly.entity_id
_entity_poly.type
_entity_poly.pdbx_seq_one_letter_code
_entity_poly.pdbx_strand_id
1 'polypeptide(L)'
;MSTMTDAFPDLNRVRQFFPLGVDKPKLLTPQQIEQYNQKGYIFPFDVFSAAEIAQYRAYFDELLPKALAAGWNSYEITNWHKYCAGVWDLVTHSRIL
;
A
#
# COMPACT_ATOMS: atom_id res chain seq x y z
N MET A 1 -27.66 -24.51 -17.97
CA MET A 1 -27.74 -23.07 -17.66
C MET A 1 -26.37 -22.48 -17.97
N SER A 2 -26.27 -21.50 -18.88
CA SER A 2 -24.99 -20.84 -19.15
C SER A 2 -24.63 -19.93 -17.99
N THR A 3 -23.48 -20.15 -17.37
CA THR A 3 -22.94 -19.31 -16.31
C THR A 3 -22.55 -17.95 -16.91
N MET A 4 -23.21 -16.87 -16.50
CA MET A 4 -22.77 -15.51 -16.83
C MET A 4 -21.48 -15.22 -16.05
N THR A 5 -20.35 -15.14 -16.76
CA THR A 5 -19.03 -14.87 -16.18
C THR A 5 -18.59 -13.40 -16.35
N ASP A 6 -19.31 -12.61 -17.14
CA ASP A 6 -19.02 -11.20 -17.40
C ASP A 6 -20.25 -10.34 -17.13
N ALA A 7 -20.08 -9.31 -16.30
CA ALA A 7 -21.12 -8.33 -16.03
C ALA A 7 -21.13 -7.30 -17.17
N PHE A 8 -22.27 -7.16 -17.85
CA PHE A 8 -22.45 -6.29 -19.03
C PHE A 8 -21.56 -6.69 -20.22
N PRO A 9 -21.84 -7.85 -20.83
CA PRO A 9 -21.02 -8.40 -21.92
C PRO A 9 -21.01 -7.51 -23.18
N ASP A 10 -22.00 -6.64 -23.34
CA ASP A 10 -22.11 -5.72 -24.48
C ASP A 10 -21.14 -4.53 -24.40
N LEU A 11 -20.47 -4.31 -23.26
CA LEU A 11 -19.47 -3.26 -23.11
C LEU A 11 -18.13 -3.71 -23.71
N ASN A 12 -17.61 -2.92 -24.66
CA ASN A 12 -16.24 -3.07 -25.16
C ASN A 12 -15.21 -2.61 -24.11
N ARG A 13 -14.94 -3.47 -23.11
CA ARG A 13 -13.98 -3.19 -22.03
C ARG A 13 -12.55 -3.35 -22.53
N VAL A 14 -11.72 -2.33 -22.32
CA VAL A 14 -10.29 -2.44 -22.54
C VAL A 14 -9.62 -2.97 -21.27
N ARG A 15 -9.01 -4.15 -21.35
CA ARG A 15 -8.34 -4.83 -20.23
C ARG A 15 -6.82 -4.75 -20.37
N GLN A 16 -6.30 -3.52 -20.36
CA GLN A 16 -4.85 -3.29 -20.41
C GLN A 16 -4.46 -2.24 -19.38
N PHE A 17 -3.18 -2.25 -19.02
CA PHE A 17 -2.60 -1.21 -18.20
C PHE A 17 -2.43 0.09 -19.00
N PHE A 18 -2.75 1.22 -18.40
CA PHE A 18 -2.56 2.54 -19.00
C PHE A 18 -1.52 3.32 -18.18
N PRO A 19 -0.32 3.58 -18.73
CA PRO A 19 0.67 4.37 -18.02
C PRO A 19 0.21 5.82 -17.89
N LEU A 20 0.53 6.44 -16.74
CA LEU A 20 0.15 7.83 -16.45
C LEU A 20 0.94 8.85 -17.31
N GLY A 21 2.08 8.47 -17.88
CA GLY A 21 2.89 9.34 -18.74
C GLY A 21 3.61 10.47 -17.99
N VAL A 22 4.24 10.16 -16.84
CA VAL A 22 4.96 11.16 -16.04
C VAL A 22 6.38 11.36 -16.56
N ASP A 23 6.63 12.51 -17.21
CA ASP A 23 7.95 12.82 -17.79
C ASP A 23 9.03 13.12 -16.74
N LYS A 24 8.63 13.68 -15.59
CA LYS A 24 9.54 14.14 -14.52
C LYS A 24 9.07 13.62 -13.16
N PRO A 25 9.33 12.34 -12.85
CA PRO A 25 8.91 11.78 -11.57
C PRO A 25 9.69 12.42 -10.41
N LYS A 26 9.02 12.60 -9.27
CA LYS A 26 9.59 13.26 -8.08
C LYS A 26 10.34 12.32 -7.14
N LEU A 27 9.91 11.07 -7.08
CA LEU A 27 10.36 10.10 -6.08
C LEU A 27 10.85 8.80 -6.72
N LEU A 28 10.00 8.17 -7.54
CA LEU A 28 10.35 6.94 -8.24
C LEU A 28 11.26 7.22 -9.43
N THR A 29 12.21 6.32 -9.69
CA THR A 29 12.99 6.38 -10.92
C THR A 29 12.13 5.96 -12.12
N PRO A 30 12.49 6.38 -13.35
CA PRO A 30 11.82 5.90 -14.55
C PRO A 30 11.80 4.37 -14.65
N GLN A 31 12.86 3.69 -14.17
CA GLN A 31 12.95 2.24 -14.19
C GLN A 31 11.97 1.58 -13.20
N GLN A 32 11.77 2.15 -12.02
CA GLN A 32 10.77 1.67 -11.05
C GLN A 32 9.35 1.84 -11.58
N ILE A 33 9.08 2.96 -12.25
CA ILE A 33 7.78 3.20 -12.90
C ILE A 33 7.55 2.17 -14.01
N GLU A 34 8.54 1.92 -14.86
CA GLU A 34 8.41 0.94 -15.94
C GLU A 34 8.21 -0.47 -15.40
N GLN A 35 8.93 -0.86 -14.34
CA GLN A 35 8.70 -2.12 -13.66
C GLN A 35 7.27 -2.25 -13.14
N TYR A 36 6.74 -1.21 -12.49
CA TYR A 36 5.36 -1.22 -12.02
C TYR A 36 4.38 -1.38 -13.17
N ASN A 37 4.56 -0.62 -14.25
CA ASN A 37 3.70 -0.69 -15.43
C ASN A 37 3.68 -2.10 -16.04
N GLN A 38 4.82 -2.81 -16.03
CA GLN A 38 4.95 -4.15 -16.58
C GLN A 38 4.52 -5.27 -15.63
N LYS A 39 4.77 -5.12 -14.33
CA LYS A 39 4.69 -6.22 -13.35
C LYS A 39 3.65 -6.01 -12.25
N GLY A 40 3.14 -4.80 -12.08
CA GLY A 40 2.14 -4.45 -11.06
C GLY A 40 2.69 -4.25 -9.64
N TYR A 41 4.01 -4.16 -9.45
CA TYR A 41 4.63 -3.92 -8.15
C TYR A 41 5.94 -3.11 -8.28
N ILE A 42 6.33 -2.45 -7.18
CA ILE A 42 7.60 -1.72 -7.07
C ILE A 42 8.51 -2.50 -6.11
N PHE A 43 9.69 -2.90 -6.59
CA PHE A 43 10.72 -3.53 -5.75
C PHE A 43 12.09 -3.52 -6.46
N PRO A 44 13.21 -3.19 -5.77
CA PRO A 44 13.27 -2.71 -4.40
C PRO A 44 12.80 -1.25 -4.26
N PHE A 45 12.29 -0.90 -3.07
CA PHE A 45 11.89 0.47 -2.74
C PHE A 45 12.16 0.76 -1.27
N ASP A 46 13.27 1.45 -1.03
CA ASP A 46 13.73 1.81 0.31
C ASP A 46 13.10 3.14 0.73
N VAL A 47 11.88 3.08 1.29
CA VAL A 47 11.16 4.27 1.77
C VAL A 47 11.84 4.87 2.99
N PHE A 48 12.30 4.02 3.89
CA PHE A 48 12.80 4.38 5.22
C PHE A 48 14.19 3.77 5.44
N SER A 49 15.05 4.52 6.12
CA SER A 49 16.31 4.03 6.66
C SER A 49 16.09 2.98 7.75
N ALA A 50 17.12 2.21 8.06
CA ALA A 50 17.07 1.22 9.14
C ALA A 50 16.71 1.85 10.50
N ALA A 51 17.18 3.07 10.76
CA ALA A 51 16.87 3.80 11.99
C ALA A 51 15.40 4.23 12.07
N GLU A 52 14.82 4.72 10.97
CA GLU A 52 13.39 5.06 10.88
C GLU A 52 12.52 3.79 11.05
N ILE A 53 12.89 2.68 10.42
CA ILE A 53 12.17 1.40 10.59
C ILE A 53 12.26 0.88 12.02
N ALA A 54 13.39 1.06 12.72
CA ALA A 54 13.51 0.66 14.11
C ALA A 54 12.49 1.38 15.02
N GLN A 55 12.21 2.66 14.75
CA GLN A 55 11.19 3.42 15.49
C GLN A 55 9.78 2.87 15.24
N TYR A 56 9.43 2.59 13.99
CA TYR A 56 8.13 1.97 13.68
C TYR A 56 7.98 0.58 14.30
N ARG A 57 9.04 -0.24 14.31
CA ARG A 57 9.03 -1.55 14.96
C ARG A 57 8.75 -1.43 16.45
N ALA A 58 9.50 -0.58 17.16
CA ALA A 58 9.29 -0.34 18.58
C ALA A 58 7.86 0.15 18.87
N TYR A 59 7.32 1.04 18.03
CA TYR A 59 5.94 1.50 18.15
C TYR A 59 4.92 0.34 18.05
N PHE A 60 5.07 -0.56 17.07
CA PHE A 60 4.17 -1.72 16.93
C PHE A 60 4.37 -2.75 18.05
N ASP A 61 5.60 -2.97 18.52
CA ASP A 61 5.91 -3.85 19.65
C ASP A 61 5.17 -3.39 20.93
N GLU A 62 4.98 -2.08 21.12
CA GLU A 62 4.18 -1.55 22.21
C GLU A 62 2.67 -1.54 21.93
N LEU A 63 2.27 -1.29 20.68
CA LEU A 63 0.87 -1.11 20.30
C LEU A 63 0.10 -2.43 20.32
N LEU A 64 0.69 -3.51 19.79
CA LEU A 64 0.00 -4.79 19.63
C LEU A 64 -0.47 -5.40 20.95
N PRO A 65 0.33 -5.44 22.04
CA PRO A 65 -0.15 -5.92 23.34
C PRO A 65 -1.30 -5.07 23.91
N LYS A 66 -1.23 -3.73 23.74
CA LYS A 66 -2.29 -2.82 24.19
C LYS A 66 -3.58 -3.05 23.42
N ALA A 67 -3.49 -3.25 22.10
CA ALA A 67 -4.63 -3.54 21.25
C ALA A 67 -5.28 -4.89 21.60
N LEU A 68 -4.48 -5.95 21.82
CA LEU A 68 -4.97 -7.25 22.27
C LEU A 68 -5.65 -7.17 23.63
N ALA A 69 -5.08 -6.43 24.59
CA ALA A 69 -5.70 -6.20 25.89
C ALA A 69 -7.02 -5.40 25.80
N ALA A 70 -7.16 -4.55 24.79
CA ALA A 70 -8.39 -3.82 24.48
C ALA A 70 -9.42 -4.65 23.68
N GLY A 71 -9.13 -5.93 23.40
CA GLY A 71 -10.03 -6.84 22.69
C GLY A 71 -9.97 -6.72 21.16
N TRP A 72 -8.96 -6.05 20.60
CA TRP A 72 -8.77 -5.97 19.15
C TRP A 72 -8.08 -7.24 18.62
N ASN A 73 -8.26 -7.53 17.33
CA ASN A 73 -7.55 -8.62 16.67
C ASN A 73 -6.14 -8.16 16.23
N SER A 74 -5.17 -9.07 16.15
CA SER A 74 -3.82 -8.78 15.65
C SER A 74 -3.53 -9.42 14.30
N TYR A 75 -4.52 -10.09 13.70
CA TYR A 75 -4.40 -10.70 12.37
C TYR A 75 -4.44 -9.63 11.27
N GLU A 76 -5.25 -8.59 11.47
CA GLU A 76 -5.39 -7.47 10.54
C GLU A 76 -5.45 -6.12 11.28
N ILE A 77 -4.73 -5.14 10.75
CA ILE A 77 -4.65 -3.77 11.31
C ILE A 77 -5.65 -2.87 10.55
N THR A 78 -6.88 -3.36 10.43
CA THR A 78 -7.91 -2.72 9.59
C THR A 78 -8.40 -1.42 10.22
N ASN A 79 -8.21 -0.30 9.52
CA ASN A 79 -8.60 1.05 9.96
C ASN A 79 -7.89 1.61 11.22
N TRP A 80 -6.79 1.02 11.68
CA TRP A 80 -6.13 1.48 12.91
C TRP A 80 -5.57 2.90 12.83
N HIS A 81 -5.27 3.41 11.62
CA HIS A 81 -4.88 4.81 11.40
C HIS A 81 -5.92 5.81 11.96
N LYS A 82 -7.19 5.41 12.15
CA LYS A 82 -8.23 6.28 12.74
C LYS A 82 -8.07 6.48 14.25
N TYR A 83 -7.34 5.59 14.92
CA TYR A 83 -7.24 5.53 16.37
C TYR A 83 -5.81 5.55 16.90
N CYS A 84 -4.83 5.22 16.06
CA CYS A 84 -3.43 5.06 16.42
C CYS A 84 -2.58 6.07 15.63
N ALA A 85 -2.10 7.12 16.30
CA ALA A 85 -1.35 8.20 15.65
C ALA A 85 -0.13 7.72 14.86
N GLY A 86 0.68 6.81 15.43
CA GLY A 86 1.84 6.27 14.71
C GLY A 86 1.47 5.44 13.46
N VAL A 87 0.28 4.81 13.45
CA VAL A 87 -0.24 4.14 12.24
C VAL A 87 -0.68 5.18 11.21
N TRP A 88 -1.36 6.25 11.64
CA TRP A 88 -1.72 7.38 10.77
C TRP A 88 -0.48 8.01 10.13
N ASP A 89 0.52 8.37 10.93
CA ASP A 89 1.75 9.01 10.46
C ASP A 89 2.48 8.12 9.44
N LEU A 90 2.54 6.81 9.69
CA LEU A 90 3.14 5.86 8.76
C LEU A 90 2.39 5.81 7.42
N VAL A 91 1.06 5.60 7.42
CA VAL A 91 0.30 5.41 6.17
C VAL A 91 0.06 6.70 5.39
N THR A 92 0.21 7.86 6.04
CA THR A 92 0.09 9.18 5.41
C THR A 92 1.42 9.83 5.10
N HIS A 93 2.54 9.13 5.31
CA HIS A 93 3.86 9.68 5.04
C HIS A 93 3.99 10.10 3.57
N SER A 94 4.52 11.29 3.31
CA SER A 94 4.70 11.86 1.96
C SER A 94 5.69 11.13 1.04
N ARG A 95 6.30 10.03 1.51
CA ARG A 95 7.14 9.13 0.70
C ARG A 95 6.34 7.91 0.22
N ILE A 96 5.13 7.73 0.75
CA ILE A 96 4.16 6.69 0.39
C ILE A 96 3.01 7.30 -0.42
N LEU A 97 2.51 8.47 -0.01
CA LEU A 97 1.53 9.28 -0.76
C LEU A 97 2.19 10.21 -1.77
#